data_AF-A0A5C6ACA5-F1
#
_entry.id   AF-A0A5C6ACA5-F1
#
_cell.length_a   1.000
_cell.length_b   1.000
_cell.length_c   1.000
_cell.angle_alpha   90.00
_cell.angle_beta   90.00
_cell.angle_gamma   90.00
#
_symmetry.space_group_name_H-M   'P 1'
#
loop_
_entity.id
_entity.type
_entity.pdbx_description
1 polymer ?
#
loop_
_entity_poly.entity_id
_entity_poly.type
_entity_poly.pdbx_seq_one_letter_code
_entity_poly.pdbx_strand_id
1 'polypeptide(L)'
;MRYALLALLLSASVSIASAHENQCYECGGDSLASARAAQVAAMEQRLYRRFEHPARMRRIRAEIAYAEARIASLRRLQSQYDRVNRFGTGNALTMSAEQVRLDLLRKDMVLRDLRDQLILEQRYYRQARIDNAATASYATQRITAHVAVTPEAGEPTITIVNH
;
A
#
# COMPACT_ATOMS: atom_id res chain seq x y z
N MET A 1 43.71 -13.75 18.62
CA MET A 1 43.45 -12.40 18.05
C MET A 1 43.08 -12.50 16.57
N ARG A 2 41.91 -13.06 16.22
CA ARG A 2 41.46 -13.19 14.82
C ARG A 2 40.01 -12.72 14.58
N TYR A 3 39.30 -12.28 15.63
CA TYR A 3 37.91 -11.86 15.55
C TYR A 3 37.71 -10.33 15.58
N ALA A 4 38.76 -9.54 15.80
CA ALA A 4 38.67 -8.09 15.84
C ALA A 4 38.61 -7.42 14.45
N LEU A 5 39.00 -8.14 13.39
CA LEU A 5 39.05 -7.60 12.01
C LEU A 5 37.75 -7.82 11.21
N LEU A 6 36.82 -8.65 11.69
CA LEU A 6 35.55 -8.91 11.01
C LEU A 6 34.44 -7.91 11.37
N ALA A 7 34.60 -7.18 12.50
CA ALA A 7 33.64 -6.16 12.91
C ALA A 7 33.79 -4.81 12.17
N LEU A 8 34.92 -4.61 11.46
CA LEU A 8 35.22 -3.35 10.77
C LEU A 8 34.84 -3.36 9.28
N LEU A 9 34.31 -4.49 8.78
CA LEU A 9 33.84 -4.65 7.39
C LEU A 9 32.31 -4.61 7.23
N LEU A 10 31.56 -4.47 8.33
CA LEU A 10 30.10 -4.26 8.30
C LEU A 10 29.66 -2.79 8.41
N SER A 11 30.60 -1.85 8.48
CA SER A 11 30.32 -0.41 8.47
C SER A 11 30.35 0.21 7.06
N ALA A 12 30.29 -0.63 6.01
CA ALA A 12 30.05 -0.17 4.65
C ALA A 12 28.53 -0.19 4.36
N SER A 13 28.03 0.91 3.81
CA SER A 13 26.71 1.12 3.19
C SER A 13 25.53 1.59 4.06
N VAL A 14 25.74 2.59 4.92
CA VAL A 14 24.67 3.55 5.24
C VAL A 14 25.15 4.95 4.88
N SER A 15 25.35 5.19 3.59
CA SER A 15 25.44 6.54 3.04
C SER A 15 24.13 6.85 2.35
N ILE A 16 23.22 7.37 3.17
CA ILE A 16 22.25 8.44 2.89
C ILE A 16 22.06 8.69 1.39
N ALA A 17 21.01 8.10 0.82
CA ALA A 17 20.35 8.64 -0.36
C ALA A 17 19.63 9.94 0.05
N SER A 18 20.40 11.00 0.30
CA SER A 18 19.87 12.35 0.37
C SER A 18 19.55 12.73 -1.06
N ALA A 19 18.25 12.88 -1.31
CA ALA A 19 17.70 13.58 -2.44
C ALA A 19 18.55 14.81 -2.77
N HIS A 20 19.31 14.73 -3.85
CA HIS A 20 19.75 15.93 -4.55
C HIS A 20 18.57 16.35 -5.43
N GLU A 21 17.59 16.93 -4.75
CA GLU A 21 16.65 17.87 -5.32
C GLU A 21 17.44 19.07 -5.87
N ASN A 22 17.00 19.58 -7.01
CA ASN A 22 17.44 20.82 -7.67
C ASN A 22 18.85 20.83 -8.28
N GLN A 23 18.91 20.59 -9.60
CA GLN A 23 19.39 21.58 -10.59
C GLN A 23 19.40 20.98 -12.01
N CYS A 24 18.29 21.19 -12.73
CA CYS A 24 18.25 21.35 -14.19
C CYS A 24 16.87 21.92 -14.53
N TYR A 25 16.63 23.17 -14.13
CA TYR A 25 15.38 23.90 -14.45
C TYR A 25 15.43 24.56 -15.84
N GLU A 26 16.50 24.36 -16.61
CA GLU A 26 16.76 25.06 -17.88
C GLU A 26 17.27 24.16 -19.02
N CYS A 27 16.86 22.89 -19.06
CA CYS A 27 16.96 22.11 -20.30
C CYS A 27 15.66 22.29 -21.10
N GLY A 28 15.65 23.27 -22.01
CA GLY A 28 14.51 23.70 -22.84
C GLY A 28 13.93 22.69 -23.83
N GLY A 29 13.96 21.39 -23.52
CA GLY A 29 13.32 20.30 -24.28
C GLY A 29 12.37 19.41 -23.46
N ASP A 30 12.31 19.56 -22.14
CA ASP A 30 11.70 18.57 -21.24
C ASP A 30 10.25 18.87 -20.79
N SER A 31 9.66 19.99 -21.21
CA SER A 31 8.28 20.34 -20.81
C SER A 31 7.23 19.35 -21.34
N LEU A 32 7.45 18.80 -22.54
CA LEU A 32 6.60 17.75 -23.12
C LEU A 32 6.84 16.38 -22.48
N ALA A 33 8.10 16.04 -22.16
CA ALA A 33 8.45 14.78 -21.51
C ALA A 33 7.91 14.73 -20.07
N SER A 34 8.05 15.82 -19.31
CA SER A 34 7.48 15.99 -17.97
C SER A 34 5.96 16.03 -17.96
N ALA A 35 5.32 16.70 -18.94
CA ALA A 35 3.86 16.68 -19.08
C ALA A 35 3.32 15.28 -19.41
N ARG A 36 4.00 14.53 -20.28
CA ARG A 36 3.65 13.12 -20.57
C ARG A 36 3.83 12.23 -19.34
N ALA A 37 4.94 12.38 -18.61
CA ALA A 37 5.18 11.62 -17.37
C ALA A 37 4.09 11.90 -16.33
N ALA A 38 3.67 13.15 -16.17
CA ALA A 38 2.56 13.51 -15.28
C ALA A 38 1.22 12.89 -15.72
N GLN A 39 0.92 12.87 -17.02
CA GLN A 39 -0.29 12.23 -17.55
C GLN A 39 -0.29 10.71 -17.34
N VAL A 40 0.85 10.05 -17.58
CA VAL A 40 1.02 8.61 -17.34
C VAL A 40 0.84 8.30 -15.85
N ALA A 41 1.51 9.03 -14.96
CA ALA A 41 1.36 8.85 -13.51
C ALA A 41 -0.09 9.06 -13.05
N ALA A 42 -0.81 10.04 -13.60
CA ALA A 42 -2.22 10.26 -13.31
C ALA A 42 -3.11 9.10 -13.81
N MET A 43 -2.78 8.52 -14.96
CA MET A 43 -3.49 7.36 -15.51
C MET A 43 -3.25 6.11 -14.67
N GLU A 44 -1.99 5.81 -14.33
CA GLU A 44 -1.61 4.69 -13.45
C GLU A 44 -2.31 4.81 -12.09
N GLN A 45 -2.32 6.02 -11.51
CA GLN A 45 -3.01 6.25 -10.24
C GLN A 45 -4.52 5.99 -10.35
N ARG A 46 -5.16 6.38 -11.46
CA ARG A 46 -6.59 6.09 -11.70
C ARG A 46 -6.84 4.59 -11.85
N LEU A 47 -5.98 3.88 -12.58
CA LEU A 47 -6.07 2.42 -12.75
C LEU A 47 -5.92 1.70 -11.41
N TYR A 48 -4.90 2.05 -10.64
CA TYR A 48 -4.68 1.49 -9.31
C TYR A 48 -5.90 1.71 -8.41
N ARG A 49 -6.46 2.93 -8.37
CA ARG A 49 -7.64 3.25 -7.53
C ARG A 49 -8.89 2.48 -7.92
N ARG A 50 -9.11 2.29 -9.23
CA ARG A 50 -10.36 1.72 -9.75
C ARG A 50 -10.34 0.20 -9.78
N PHE A 51 -9.19 -0.41 -10.07
CA PHE A 51 -9.09 -1.84 -10.34
C PHE A 51 -8.20 -2.56 -9.34
N GLU A 52 -6.94 -2.12 -9.19
CA GLU A 52 -5.94 -2.87 -8.44
C GLU A 52 -6.19 -2.83 -6.93
N HIS A 53 -6.45 -1.64 -6.36
CA HIS A 53 -6.67 -1.48 -4.93
C HIS A 53 -7.90 -2.26 -4.44
N PRO A 54 -9.10 -2.18 -5.07
CA PRO A 54 -10.24 -3.01 -4.68
C PRO A 54 -9.95 -4.52 -4.82
N ALA A 55 -9.23 -4.94 -5.87
CA ALA A 55 -8.85 -6.34 -6.04
C ALA A 55 -7.91 -6.81 -4.93
N ARG A 56 -6.91 -6.00 -4.58
CA ARG A 56 -5.96 -6.28 -3.49
C ARG A 56 -6.66 -6.37 -2.13
N MET A 57 -7.57 -5.44 -1.85
CA MET A 57 -8.40 -5.45 -0.64
C MET A 57 -9.26 -6.71 -0.54
N ARG A 58 -9.91 -7.13 -1.64
CA ARG A 58 -10.67 -8.38 -1.67
C ARG A 58 -9.79 -9.59 -1.42
N ARG A 59 -8.60 -9.64 -2.04
CA ARG A 59 -7.63 -10.72 -1.86
C ARG A 59 -7.19 -10.84 -0.40
N ILE A 60 -6.72 -9.76 0.22
CA ILE A 60 -6.27 -9.78 1.62
C ILE A 60 -7.40 -10.23 2.55
N ARG A 61 -8.63 -9.74 2.35
CA ARG A 61 -9.80 -10.16 3.14
C ARG A 61 -10.12 -11.65 2.96
N ALA A 62 -10.00 -12.18 1.75
CA ALA A 62 -10.20 -13.61 1.48
C ALA A 62 -9.10 -14.45 2.16
N GLU A 63 -7.85 -14.01 2.11
CA GLU A 63 -6.72 -14.67 2.81
C GLU A 63 -6.92 -14.66 4.33
N ILE A 64 -7.41 -13.57 4.91
CA ILE A 64 -7.81 -13.48 6.32
C ILE A 64 -8.89 -14.51 6.65
N ALA A 65 -9.99 -14.53 5.89
CA ALA A 65 -11.09 -15.45 6.12
C ALA A 65 -10.63 -16.92 6.03
N TYR A 66 -9.75 -17.24 5.08
CA TYR A 66 -9.14 -18.55 4.97
C TYR A 66 -8.25 -18.90 6.16
N ALA A 67 -7.41 -17.95 6.61
CA ALA A 67 -6.57 -18.14 7.79
C ALA A 67 -7.40 -18.38 9.05
N GLU A 68 -8.48 -17.62 9.26
CA GLU A 68 -9.41 -17.80 10.37
C GLU A 68 -10.09 -19.17 10.35
N ALA A 69 -10.56 -19.61 9.17
CA ALA A 69 -11.13 -20.94 9.01
C ALA A 69 -10.11 -22.06 9.31
N ARG A 70 -8.85 -21.87 8.89
CA ARG A 70 -7.77 -22.82 9.18
C ARG A 70 -7.47 -22.89 10.68
N ILE A 71 -7.38 -21.75 11.36
CA ILE A 71 -7.20 -21.68 12.82
C ILE A 71 -8.36 -22.37 13.54
N ALA A 72 -9.61 -22.11 13.14
CA ALA A 72 -10.78 -22.76 13.71
C ALA A 72 -10.73 -24.30 13.52
N SER A 73 -10.28 -24.78 12.36
CA SER A 73 -10.05 -26.21 12.13
C SER A 73 -8.98 -26.79 13.05
N LEU A 74 -7.84 -26.11 13.20
CA LEU A 74 -6.75 -26.56 14.06
C LEU A 74 -7.15 -26.56 15.55
N ARG A 75 -7.91 -25.56 16.01
CA ARG A 75 -8.45 -25.52 17.37
C ARG A 75 -9.40 -26.68 17.65
N ARG A 76 -10.27 -27.04 16.70
CA ARG A 76 -11.12 -28.24 16.81
C ARG A 76 -10.27 -29.50 16.97
N LEU A 77 -9.22 -29.64 16.15
CA LEU A 77 -8.35 -30.80 16.17
C LEU A 77 -7.51 -30.87 17.46
N GLN A 78 -7.01 -29.73 17.96
CA GLN A 78 -6.36 -29.64 19.28
C GLN A 78 -7.30 -30.13 20.40
N SER A 79 -8.56 -29.68 20.40
CA SER A 79 -9.54 -30.11 21.41
C SER A 79 -9.82 -31.63 21.39
N GLN A 80 -9.69 -32.27 20.22
CA GLN A 80 -9.81 -33.73 20.11
C GLN A 80 -8.59 -34.42 20.75
N TYR A 81 -7.38 -33.94 20.47
CA TYR A 81 -6.17 -34.47 21.10
C TYR A 81 -6.17 -34.29 22.62
N ASP A 82 -6.59 -33.13 23.12
CA ASP A 82 -6.66 -32.87 24.56
C ASP A 82 -7.62 -33.85 25.27
N ARG A 83 -8.72 -34.26 24.61
CA ARG A 83 -9.64 -35.28 25.13
C ARG A 83 -9.02 -36.67 25.16
N VAL A 84 -8.27 -37.06 24.12
CA VAL A 84 -7.66 -38.38 24.03
C VAL A 84 -6.49 -38.51 25.02
N ASN A 85 -5.64 -37.49 25.12
CA ASN A 85 -4.51 -37.47 26.05
C ASN A 85 -4.92 -37.51 27.53
N ARG A 86 -6.16 -37.12 27.87
CA ARG A 86 -6.69 -37.20 29.24
C ARG A 86 -6.69 -38.63 29.80
N PHE A 87 -6.74 -39.64 28.94
CA PHE A 87 -6.77 -41.06 29.34
C PHE A 87 -5.38 -41.72 29.40
N GLY A 88 -4.29 -40.93 29.32
CA GLY A 88 -2.93 -41.46 29.46
C GLY A 88 -2.45 -42.32 28.28
N THR A 89 -3.12 -42.23 27.12
CA THR A 89 -2.66 -42.88 25.88
C THR A 89 -1.30 -42.31 25.51
N GLY A 90 -0.28 -43.17 25.44
CA GLY A 90 1.14 -42.80 25.45
C GLY A 90 1.66 -41.87 24.33
N ASN A 91 2.99 -41.76 24.30
CA ASN A 91 3.80 -40.73 23.60
C ASN A 91 3.59 -40.53 22.08
N ALA A 92 2.77 -41.34 21.40
CA ALA A 92 2.55 -41.21 19.95
C ALA A 92 1.64 -40.03 19.59
N LEU A 93 0.66 -39.70 20.43
CA LEU A 93 -0.29 -38.61 20.18
C LEU A 93 0.18 -37.26 20.72
N THR A 94 1.13 -37.25 21.66
CA THR A 94 1.73 -36.03 22.22
C THR A 94 2.49 -35.25 21.15
N MET A 95 3.30 -35.92 20.32
CA MET A 95 4.02 -35.26 19.21
C MET A 95 3.06 -34.60 18.21
N SER A 96 1.98 -35.30 17.85
CA SER A 96 0.96 -34.78 16.93
C SER A 96 0.21 -33.58 17.52
N ALA A 97 -0.09 -33.61 18.82
CA ALA A 97 -0.72 -32.50 19.53
C ALA A 97 0.19 -31.27 19.59
N GLU A 98 1.47 -31.46 19.87
CA GLU A 98 2.45 -30.36 19.87
C GLU A 98 2.65 -29.76 18.48
N GLN A 99 2.69 -30.57 17.43
CA GLN A 99 2.76 -30.07 16.06
C GLN A 99 1.57 -29.16 15.72
N VAL A 100 0.36 -29.53 16.17
CA VAL A 100 -0.85 -28.71 15.97
C VAL A 100 -0.78 -27.40 16.76
N ARG A 101 -0.22 -27.41 17.98
CA ARG A 101 0.01 -26.20 18.77
C ARG A 101 0.98 -25.24 18.07
N LEU A 102 2.08 -25.77 17.53
CA LEU A 102 3.04 -25.00 16.74
C LEU A 102 2.42 -24.43 15.46
N ASP A 103 1.62 -25.23 14.76
CA ASP A 103 0.90 -24.78 13.57
C ASP A 103 -0.14 -23.70 13.88
N LEU A 104 -0.83 -23.80 15.03
CA LEU A 104 -1.73 -22.74 15.51
C LEU A 104 -0.98 -21.44 15.73
N LEU A 105 0.14 -21.46 16.45
CA LEU A 105 0.97 -20.28 16.69
C LEU A 105 1.41 -19.64 15.37
N ARG A 106 1.89 -20.47 14.42
CA ARG A 106 2.29 -19.99 13.10
C ARG A 106 1.13 -19.34 12.35
N LYS A 107 -0.08 -19.93 12.39
CA LYS A 107 -1.24 -19.37 11.69
C LYS A 107 -1.79 -18.12 12.35
N ASP A 108 -1.73 -18.03 13.68
CA ASP A 108 -2.08 -16.81 14.41
C ASP A 108 -1.13 -15.65 14.06
N MET A 109 0.18 -15.90 13.89
CA MET A 109 1.13 -14.90 13.40
C MET A 109 0.76 -14.41 12.00
N VAL A 110 0.53 -15.33 11.04
CA VAL A 110 0.12 -14.98 9.67
C VAL A 110 -1.18 -14.16 9.66
N LEU A 111 -2.14 -14.50 10.51
CA LEU A 111 -3.39 -13.75 10.61
C LEU A 111 -3.15 -12.31 11.10
N ARG A 112 -2.23 -12.09 12.04
CA ARG A 112 -1.85 -10.74 12.50
C ARG A 112 -1.20 -9.96 11.37
N ASP A 113 -0.23 -10.55 10.69
CA ASP A 113 0.47 -9.91 9.57
C ASP A 113 -0.49 -9.48 8.45
N LEU A 114 -1.46 -10.34 8.10
CA LEU A 114 -2.49 -10.02 7.10
C LEU A 114 -3.40 -8.87 7.56
N ARG A 115 -3.75 -8.80 8.84
CA ARG A 115 -4.54 -7.70 9.41
C ARG A 115 -3.76 -6.39 9.39
N ASP A 116 -2.49 -6.43 9.74
CA ASP A 116 -1.61 -5.27 9.68
C ASP A 116 -1.44 -4.80 8.24
N GLN A 117 -1.25 -5.72 7.29
CA GLN A 117 -1.19 -5.41 5.87
C GLN A 117 -2.49 -4.76 5.37
N LEU A 118 -3.66 -5.25 5.81
CA LEU A 118 -4.95 -4.64 5.49
C LEU A 118 -5.05 -3.20 6.00
N ILE A 119 -4.59 -2.94 7.23
CA ILE A 119 -4.59 -1.61 7.85
C ILE A 119 -3.65 -0.68 7.08
N LEU A 120 -2.44 -1.14 6.74
CA LEU A 120 -1.46 -0.37 5.99
C LEU A 120 -2.00 0.01 4.60
N GLU A 121 -2.61 -0.94 3.88
CA GLU A 121 -3.21 -0.70 2.56
C GLU A 121 -4.34 0.35 2.63
N GLN A 122 -5.19 0.29 3.67
CA GLN A 122 -6.23 1.29 3.90
C GLN A 122 -5.67 2.68 4.23
N ARG A 123 -4.63 2.75 5.06
CA ARG A 123 -3.95 4.01 5.40
C ARG A 123 -3.31 4.64 4.18
N TYR A 124 -2.59 3.85 3.39
CA TYR A 124 -1.96 4.30 2.16
C TYR A 124 -2.99 4.87 1.18
N TYR A 125 -4.09 4.15 0.93
CA TYR A 125 -5.14 4.63 0.05
C TYR A 125 -5.83 5.89 0.56
N ARG A 126 -6.07 5.99 1.87
CA ARG A 126 -6.64 7.20 2.49
C ARG A 126 -5.70 8.39 2.32
N GLN A 127 -4.41 8.21 2.58
CA GLN A 127 -3.42 9.27 2.43
C GLN A 127 -3.36 9.76 0.98
N ALA A 128 -3.24 8.84 0.02
CA ALA A 128 -3.24 9.19 -1.40
C ALA A 128 -4.50 9.95 -1.83
N ARG A 129 -5.67 9.64 -1.24
CA ARG A 129 -6.90 10.40 -1.49
C ARG A 129 -6.83 11.83 -0.95
N ILE A 130 -6.27 12.02 0.24
CA ILE A 130 -6.10 13.34 0.86
C ILE A 130 -5.14 14.19 0.02
N ASP A 131 -3.98 13.63 -0.35
CA ASP A 131 -2.97 14.34 -1.14
C ASP A 131 -3.54 14.77 -2.50
N ASN A 132 -4.31 13.89 -3.15
CA ASN A 132 -4.99 14.24 -4.40
C ASN A 132 -6.09 15.30 -4.25
N ALA A 133 -6.80 15.31 -3.12
CA ALA A 133 -7.80 16.35 -2.87
C ALA A 133 -7.12 17.70 -2.68
N ALA A 134 -5.97 17.74 -1.97
CA ALA A 134 -5.17 18.94 -1.80
C ALA A 134 -4.65 19.48 -3.13
N THR A 135 -4.06 18.63 -3.98
CA THR A 135 -3.57 19.06 -5.31
C THR A 135 -4.69 19.55 -6.23
N ALA A 136 -5.85 18.88 -6.23
CA ALA A 136 -7.02 19.33 -6.99
C ALA A 136 -7.55 20.68 -6.50
N SER A 137 -7.59 20.91 -5.18
CA SER A 137 -8.01 22.18 -4.60
C SER A 137 -7.07 23.33 -5.00
N TYR A 138 -5.75 23.11 -4.96
CA TYR A 138 -4.75 24.09 -5.37
C TYR A 138 -4.82 24.41 -6.87
N ALA A 139 -4.98 23.38 -7.72
CA ALA A 139 -5.18 23.58 -9.15
C ALA A 139 -6.43 24.42 -9.45
N THR A 140 -7.54 24.13 -8.73
CA THR A 140 -8.79 24.90 -8.86
C THR A 140 -8.58 26.35 -8.44
N GLN A 141 -7.95 26.60 -7.29
CA GLN A 141 -7.62 27.95 -6.82
C GLN A 141 -6.77 28.73 -7.82
N ARG A 142 -5.76 28.10 -8.44
CA ARG A 142 -4.95 28.72 -9.48
C ARG A 142 -5.79 29.09 -10.71
N ILE A 143 -6.65 28.18 -11.19
CA ILE A 143 -7.53 28.47 -12.32
C ILE A 143 -8.47 29.62 -11.98
N THR A 144 -9.12 29.58 -10.82
CA THR A 144 -10.01 30.66 -10.37
C THR A 144 -9.28 32.00 -10.25
N ALA A 145 -8.05 32.00 -9.73
CA ALA A 145 -7.22 33.21 -9.66
C ALA A 145 -6.83 33.72 -11.05
N HIS A 146 -6.46 32.85 -12.00
CA HIS A 146 -6.15 33.25 -13.37
C HIS A 146 -7.39 33.80 -14.11
N VAL A 147 -8.57 33.20 -13.90
CA VAL A 147 -9.84 33.70 -14.45
C VAL A 147 -10.23 35.04 -13.81
N ALA A 148 -10.02 35.23 -12.52
CA ALA A 148 -10.32 36.49 -11.83
C ALA A 148 -9.37 37.64 -12.24
N VAL A 149 -8.15 37.33 -12.68
CA VAL A 149 -7.14 38.31 -13.14
C VAL A 149 -7.22 38.58 -14.65
N THR A 150 -8.02 37.82 -15.40
CA THR A 150 -8.35 38.14 -16.79
C THR A 150 -9.64 38.97 -16.81
N PRO A 151 -9.57 40.32 -16.73
CA PRO A 151 -10.75 41.13 -16.99
C PRO A 151 -11.25 40.80 -18.39
N GLU A 152 -12.57 40.71 -18.54
CA GLU A 152 -13.28 40.51 -19.79
C GLU A 152 -12.71 41.41 -20.89
N ALA A 153 -11.78 40.87 -21.68
CA ALA A 153 -11.36 41.47 -22.93
C ALA A 153 -12.47 41.19 -23.95
N GLY A 154 -13.57 41.95 -23.84
CA GLY A 154 -14.66 42.04 -24.80
C GLY A 154 -15.49 40.76 -24.94
N GLU A 155 -16.72 40.81 -24.44
CA GLU A 155 -17.76 39.88 -24.90
C GLU A 155 -17.77 39.83 -26.45
N PRO A 156 -17.58 38.67 -27.10
CA PRO A 156 -17.78 38.57 -28.53
C PRO A 156 -19.27 38.78 -28.81
N THR A 157 -19.62 39.98 -29.26
CA THR A 157 -20.98 40.28 -29.71
C THR A 157 -21.23 39.48 -30.98
N ILE A 158 -21.92 38.34 -30.86
CA ILE A 158 -22.39 37.57 -32.02
C ILE A 158 -23.56 38.36 -32.61
N THR A 159 -23.29 39.25 -33.58
CA THR A 159 -24.33 39.84 -34.41
C THR A 159 -24.84 38.79 -35.40
N ILE A 160 -26.01 38.22 -35.14
CA ILE A 160 -26.74 37.41 -36.11
C ILE A 160 -27.33 38.37 -37.15
N VAL A 161 -26.72 38.41 -38.34
CA VAL A 161 -27.30 39.11 -39.49
C VAL A 161 -28.34 38.17 -40.09
N ASN A 162 -29.62 38.50 -39.93
CA ASN A 162 -30.69 37.86 -40.69
C ASN A 162 -30.62 38.41 -42.13
N HIS A 163 -30.39 37.50 -43.08
CA HIS A 163 -30.54 37.76 -44.52
C HIS A 163 -32.01 37.72 -44.92
#